data_AF-A0AB38UWA2-F1
#
_entry.id   AF-A0AB38UWA2-F1
#
_cell.length_a   1.000
_cell.length_b   1.000
_cell.length_c   1.000
_cell.angle_alpha   90.00
_cell.angle_beta   90.00
_cell.angle_gamma   90.00
#
_symmetry.space_group_name_H-M   'P 1'
#
loop_
_entity.id
_entity.type
_entity.pdbx_description
1 polymer ?
#
loop_
_entity_poly.entity_id
_entity_poly.type
_entity_poly.pdbx_seq_one_letter_code
_entity_poly.pdbx_strand_id
1 'polypeptide(L)'
;MTHYGQLLGDVSDDAAAGHSAEHAADWPVHESDGSVYHYTDIKGLKGILDSGHIWGTHVAYLNDSQEFSYGVEAICAMIARYGEHVKASGQAELRSSAILSVCNNVLRAQELIEDDFGPFVACFSMSGDDLSQWRGYANGGFAIQFDSQILKESVKQTTLPTQLPIAESAPVPELHPVEYLPERQSARVARLIDDHIDELVHAVGDDTVSGIHPAQQRLVRRIIPLAASMKHKKFLGEAE
;
A
#
# COMPACT_ATOMS: atom_id res chain seq x y z
N MET A 1 -7.30 58.63 -2.17
CA MET A 1 -7.55 58.83 -0.73
C MET A 1 -7.05 57.59 -0.01
N THR A 2 -5.74 57.48 0.26
CA THR A 2 -4.95 58.13 1.35
C THR A 2 -5.11 57.35 2.67
N HIS A 3 -4.13 56.47 2.98
CA HIS A 3 -3.16 56.49 4.12
C HIS A 3 -3.77 56.17 5.50
N TYR A 4 -3.14 55.40 6.40
CA TYR A 4 -1.78 55.41 6.97
C TYR A 4 -1.42 53.96 7.44
N GLY A 5 -0.17 53.45 7.52
CA GLY A 5 1.10 54.02 8.00
C GLY A 5 1.45 53.37 9.35
N GLN A 6 2.19 52.25 9.39
CA GLN A 6 3.64 52.11 9.63
C GLN A 6 4.13 52.43 11.06
N LEU A 7 4.85 51.49 11.67
CA LEU A 7 5.89 51.77 12.67
C LEU A 7 7.08 50.83 12.42
N LEU A 8 8.20 51.47 12.08
CA LEU A 8 9.53 50.93 11.80
C LEU A 8 10.36 50.87 13.08
N GLY A 9 11.40 50.03 13.05
CA GLY A 9 12.54 50.13 13.95
C GLY A 9 13.63 49.14 13.55
N ASP A 10 14.56 49.59 12.72
CA ASP A 10 15.75 48.88 12.24
C ASP A 10 16.95 49.84 12.34
N VAL A 11 18.08 49.39 12.91
CA VAL A 11 19.44 49.99 12.90
C VAL A 11 20.41 48.85 13.30
N SER A 12 21.04 48.11 12.36
CA SER A 12 22.41 48.28 11.77
C SER A 12 23.57 48.32 12.79
N ASP A 13 24.78 47.79 12.62
CA ASP A 13 25.51 47.03 11.59
C ASP A 13 26.86 46.60 12.26
N ASP A 14 27.48 45.49 11.85
CA ASP A 14 28.94 45.38 11.59
C ASP A 14 29.45 43.92 11.45
N ALA A 15 29.71 43.58 10.19
CA ALA A 15 30.94 43.01 9.63
C ALA A 15 31.63 41.72 10.18
N ALA A 16 31.72 40.77 9.25
CA ALA A 16 32.84 39.86 8.94
C ALA A 16 33.09 38.61 9.82
N ALA A 17 32.78 37.43 9.27
CA ALA A 17 33.77 36.43 8.84
C ALA A 17 33.11 35.04 8.59
N GLY A 18 33.37 34.46 7.41
CA GLY A 18 33.75 33.05 7.30
C GLY A 18 32.66 31.98 7.17
N HIS A 19 32.52 31.48 5.94
CA HIS A 19 32.44 30.06 5.55
C HIS A 19 31.25 29.18 5.99
N SER A 20 30.61 28.65 4.94
CA SER A 20 30.01 27.31 4.84
C SER A 20 28.63 27.08 5.45
N ALA A 21 27.61 27.40 4.66
CA ALA A 21 26.36 26.65 4.68
C ALA A 21 26.60 25.30 3.99
N GLU A 22 27.04 24.32 4.77
CA GLU A 22 27.22 22.94 4.31
C GLU A 22 26.31 22.00 5.11
N HIS A 23 25.60 21.16 4.35
CA HIS A 23 24.92 19.92 4.75
C HIS A 23 23.46 20.04 5.21
N ALA A 24 22.58 20.48 4.29
CA ALA A 24 21.29 19.79 4.15
C ALA A 24 21.59 18.46 3.45
N ALA A 25 21.32 17.35 4.13
CA ALA A 25 21.67 16.00 3.68
C ALA A 25 21.12 15.71 2.27
N ASP A 26 22.03 15.61 1.30
CA ASP A 26 21.81 14.88 0.05
C ASP A 26 21.67 13.40 0.42
N TRP A 27 20.45 12.97 0.71
CA TRP A 27 20.12 11.55 0.76
C TRP A 27 20.19 11.02 -0.67
N PRO A 28 20.96 9.97 -0.98
CA PRO A 28 20.96 9.40 -2.31
C PRO A 28 19.56 8.86 -2.58
N VAL A 29 18.83 9.55 -3.42
CA VAL A 29 17.67 8.98 -4.10
C VAL A 29 18.26 7.89 -4.99
N HIS A 30 18.20 6.64 -4.54
CA HIS A 30 18.50 5.51 -5.43
C HIS A 30 17.52 5.61 -6.60
N GLU A 31 17.99 6.11 -7.75
CA GLU A 31 17.27 5.96 -9.01
C GLU A 31 17.05 4.47 -9.20
N SER A 32 15.79 4.03 -9.20
CA SER A 32 15.51 2.61 -9.38
C SER A 32 15.93 2.23 -10.80
N ASP A 33 16.93 1.37 -10.90
CA ASP A 33 17.41 0.80 -12.16
C ASP A 33 16.43 -0.26 -12.72
N GLY A 34 15.19 -0.28 -12.20
CA GLY A 34 14.19 -1.29 -12.46
C GLY A 34 14.40 -2.59 -11.67
N SER A 35 15.40 -2.68 -10.79
CA SER A 35 15.68 -3.90 -10.03
C SER A 35 14.94 -3.97 -8.70
N VAL A 36 14.62 -5.20 -8.30
CA VAL A 36 14.15 -5.55 -6.96
C VAL A 36 14.90 -6.77 -6.46
N TYR A 37 15.09 -6.87 -5.14
CA TYR A 37 15.98 -7.84 -4.52
C TYR A 37 15.23 -8.70 -3.50
N HIS A 38 15.30 -10.03 -3.66
CA HIS A 38 14.79 -10.96 -2.66
C HIS A 38 15.93 -11.43 -1.76
N TYR A 39 15.88 -11.05 -0.50
CA TYR A 39 16.84 -11.47 0.51
C TYR A 39 16.45 -12.84 1.06
N THR A 40 17.37 -13.79 1.05
CA THR A 40 17.11 -15.16 1.49
C THR A 40 18.37 -15.87 1.98
N ASP A 41 18.21 -17.00 2.65
CA ASP A 41 19.33 -17.85 3.08
C ASP A 41 19.73 -18.85 1.98
N ILE A 42 20.76 -19.67 2.24
CA ILE A 42 21.24 -20.67 1.28
C ILE A 42 20.17 -21.72 0.94
N LYS A 43 19.26 -22.05 1.87
CA LYS A 43 18.20 -23.03 1.62
C LYS A 43 17.13 -22.44 0.72
N GLY A 44 16.76 -21.17 0.95
CA GLY A 44 15.83 -20.43 0.12
C GLY A 44 16.37 -20.25 -1.30
N LEU A 45 17.62 -19.82 -1.46
CA LEU A 45 18.27 -19.73 -2.77
C LEU A 45 18.24 -21.07 -3.50
N LYS A 46 18.68 -22.15 -2.83
CA LYS A 46 18.68 -23.49 -3.42
C LYS A 46 17.26 -23.91 -3.82
N GLY A 47 16.26 -23.68 -2.98
CA GLY A 47 14.87 -24.02 -3.27
C GLY A 47 14.32 -23.27 -4.48
N ILE A 48 14.64 -21.97 -4.61
CA ILE A 48 14.25 -21.16 -5.77
C ILE A 48 14.92 -21.70 -7.04
N LEU A 49 16.23 -21.97 -7.02
CA LEU A 49 16.97 -22.44 -8.19
C LEU A 49 16.57 -23.86 -8.63
N ASP A 50 16.36 -24.77 -7.68
CA ASP A 50 16.00 -26.16 -7.98
C ASP A 50 14.58 -26.26 -8.57
N SER A 51 13.66 -25.41 -8.10
CA SER A 51 12.24 -25.51 -8.44
C SER A 51 11.78 -24.51 -9.50
N GLY A 52 12.48 -23.38 -9.67
CA GLY A 52 12.02 -22.25 -10.47
C GLY A 52 10.85 -21.49 -9.84
N HIS A 53 10.61 -21.64 -8.54
CA HIS A 53 9.48 -21.03 -7.83
C HIS A 53 9.92 -20.05 -6.75
N ILE A 54 9.17 -18.96 -6.61
CA ILE A 54 9.20 -18.08 -5.45
C ILE A 54 8.00 -18.43 -4.57
N TRP A 55 8.26 -18.73 -3.29
CA TRP A 55 7.21 -19.08 -2.35
C TRP A 55 6.62 -17.84 -1.70
N GLY A 56 5.29 -17.70 -1.81
CA GLY A 56 4.55 -16.72 -1.03
C GLY A 56 4.17 -17.30 0.34
N THR A 57 4.22 -16.46 1.37
CA THR A 57 3.70 -16.75 2.71
C THR A 57 2.41 -15.98 2.92
N HIS A 58 1.40 -16.62 3.49
CA HIS A 58 0.15 -15.93 3.82
C HIS A 58 0.42 -14.81 4.84
N VAL A 59 -0.14 -13.61 4.62
CA VAL A 59 0.16 -12.39 5.40
C VAL A 59 0.01 -12.56 6.91
N ALA A 60 -0.94 -13.38 7.37
CA ALA A 60 -1.14 -13.65 8.79
C ALA A 60 0.02 -14.41 9.48
N TYR A 61 0.94 -14.99 8.71
CA TYR A 61 2.10 -15.73 9.22
C TYR A 61 3.44 -15.04 8.94
N LEU A 62 3.42 -13.78 8.49
CA LEU A 62 4.63 -12.97 8.41
C LEU A 62 5.10 -12.54 9.80
N ASN A 63 6.36 -12.08 9.87
CA ASN A 63 6.94 -11.55 11.11
C ASN A 63 6.12 -10.39 11.71
N ASP A 64 5.37 -9.69 10.87
CA ASP A 64 4.52 -8.54 11.17
C ASP A 64 3.05 -8.83 10.84
N SER A 65 2.53 -9.96 11.30
CA SER A 65 1.15 -10.44 11.02
C SER A 65 0.02 -9.44 11.26
N GLN A 66 0.24 -8.43 12.13
CA GLN A 66 -0.74 -7.37 12.41
C GLN A 66 -0.79 -6.26 11.35
N GLU A 67 0.18 -6.18 10.44
CA GLU A 67 0.22 -5.09 9.44
C GLU A 67 -0.90 -5.19 8.41
N PHE A 68 -1.34 -6.41 8.06
CA PHE A 68 -2.48 -6.57 7.15
C PHE A 68 -3.78 -6.08 7.79
N SER A 69 -4.08 -6.51 9.01
CA SER A 69 -5.25 -6.05 9.77
C SER A 69 -5.21 -4.53 9.96
N TYR A 70 -4.04 -3.96 10.30
CA TYR A 70 -3.84 -2.51 10.35
C TYR A 70 -4.15 -1.83 9.00
N GLY A 71 -3.68 -2.40 7.89
CA GLY A 71 -3.95 -1.88 6.55
C GLY A 71 -5.46 -1.83 6.25
N VAL A 72 -6.20 -2.88 6.59
CA VAL A 72 -7.67 -2.93 6.42
C VAL A 72 -8.35 -1.85 7.26
N GLU A 73 -8.00 -1.74 8.55
CA GLU A 73 -8.55 -0.72 9.45
C GLU A 73 -8.25 0.71 8.97
N ALA A 74 -7.01 0.95 8.53
CA ALA A 74 -6.57 2.25 8.02
C ALA A 74 -7.37 2.65 6.78
N ILE A 75 -7.59 1.72 5.85
CA ILE A 75 -8.42 1.96 4.66
C ILE A 75 -9.85 2.30 5.06
N CYS A 76 -10.47 1.55 5.97
CA CYS A 76 -11.82 1.86 6.45
C CYS A 76 -11.92 3.27 7.04
N ALA A 77 -10.96 3.64 7.91
CA ALA A 77 -10.91 4.98 8.48
C ALA A 77 -10.73 6.07 7.41
N MET A 78 -9.91 5.83 6.39
CA MET A 78 -9.72 6.75 5.26
C MET A 78 -10.98 6.89 4.40
N ILE A 79 -11.67 5.79 4.10
CA ILE A 79 -12.95 5.79 3.36
C ILE A 79 -14.02 6.57 4.14
N ALA A 80 -14.15 6.32 5.44
CA ALA A 80 -15.11 7.04 6.28
C ALA A 80 -14.86 8.56 6.27
N ARG A 81 -13.61 8.98 6.47
CA ARG A 81 -13.23 10.40 6.42
C ARG A 81 -13.49 11.03 5.05
N TYR A 82 -13.24 10.28 3.97
CA TYR A 82 -13.52 10.73 2.62
C TYR A 82 -15.03 10.93 2.40
N GLY A 83 -15.86 9.97 2.83
CA GLY A 83 -17.32 10.07 2.75
C GLY A 83 -17.88 11.28 3.50
N GLU A 84 -17.38 11.55 4.71
CA GLU A 84 -17.77 12.74 5.50
C GLU A 84 -17.35 14.05 4.82
N HIS A 85 -16.17 14.08 4.19
CA HIS A 85 -15.72 15.25 3.43
C HIS A 85 -16.63 15.52 2.22
N VAL A 86 -16.99 14.48 1.47
CA VAL A 86 -17.93 14.56 0.34
C VAL A 86 -19.30 15.06 0.82
N LYS A 87 -19.79 14.57 1.96
CA LYS A 87 -21.05 15.04 2.57
C LYS A 87 -20.99 16.53 2.93
N ALA A 88 -19.93 16.97 3.58
CA ALA A 88 -19.74 18.36 3.99
C ALA A 88 -19.62 19.34 2.81
N SER A 89 -19.16 18.87 1.64
CA SER A 89 -19.07 19.67 0.41
C SER A 89 -20.43 20.02 -0.22
N GLY A 90 -21.52 19.39 0.23
CA GLY A 90 -22.88 19.68 -0.22
C GLY A 90 -23.22 19.21 -1.65
N GLN A 91 -22.32 18.48 -2.32
CA GLN A 91 -22.46 18.16 -3.74
C GLN A 91 -23.03 16.78 -4.07
N ALA A 92 -23.20 15.84 -3.13
CA ALA A 92 -23.77 14.53 -3.46
C ALA A 92 -24.11 13.64 -2.24
N GLU A 93 -25.30 13.82 -1.65
CA GLU A 93 -25.81 12.94 -0.56
C GLU A 93 -25.75 11.45 -0.93
N LEU A 94 -26.11 11.12 -2.18
CA LEU A 94 -26.03 9.76 -2.72
C LEU A 94 -24.59 9.24 -2.80
N ARG A 95 -23.61 10.08 -3.16
CA ARG A 95 -22.19 9.68 -3.19
C ARG A 95 -21.68 9.43 -1.78
N SER A 96 -21.92 10.33 -0.84
CA SER A 96 -21.51 10.12 0.56
C SER A 96 -22.15 8.87 1.14
N SER A 97 -23.43 8.62 0.87
CA SER A 97 -24.12 7.41 1.32
C SER A 97 -23.51 6.13 0.74
N ALA A 98 -23.20 6.13 -0.57
CA ALA A 98 -22.53 5.02 -1.23
C ALA A 98 -21.13 4.73 -0.64
N ILE A 99 -20.33 5.77 -0.38
CA ILE A 99 -18.99 5.64 0.22
C ILE A 99 -19.09 5.07 1.64
N LEU A 100 -19.99 5.59 2.47
CA LEU A 100 -20.15 5.15 3.85
C LEU A 100 -20.71 3.71 3.92
N SER A 101 -21.58 3.32 2.98
CA SER A 101 -22.07 1.94 2.85
C SER A 101 -20.93 0.95 2.61
N VAL A 102 -19.97 1.30 1.74
CA VAL A 102 -18.77 0.49 1.52
C VAL A 102 -17.97 0.31 2.81
N CYS A 103 -17.69 1.41 3.53
CA CYS A 103 -16.94 1.34 4.79
C CYS A 103 -17.56 0.35 5.78
N ASN A 104 -18.88 0.43 5.95
CA ASN A 104 -19.60 -0.50 6.82
C ASN A 104 -19.47 -1.95 6.37
N ASN A 105 -19.52 -2.21 5.06
CA ASN A 105 -19.40 -3.58 4.53
C ASN A 105 -17.98 -4.14 4.67
N VAL A 106 -16.95 -3.32 4.45
CA VAL A 106 -15.56 -3.74 4.65
C VAL A 106 -15.32 -4.06 6.12
N LEU A 107 -15.79 -3.21 7.05
CA LEU A 107 -15.68 -3.46 8.50
C LEU A 107 -16.43 -4.73 8.92
N ARG A 108 -17.64 -4.96 8.40
CA ARG A 108 -18.42 -6.18 8.68
C ARG A 108 -17.75 -7.44 8.12
N ALA A 109 -16.97 -7.30 7.07
CA ALA A 109 -16.25 -8.39 6.43
C ALA A 109 -14.78 -8.47 6.88
N GLN A 110 -14.34 -7.68 7.87
CA GLN A 110 -12.92 -7.59 8.23
C GLN A 110 -12.33 -8.95 8.60
N GLU A 111 -12.97 -9.68 9.53
CA GLU A 111 -12.52 -11.03 9.92
C GLU A 111 -12.47 -11.99 8.72
N LEU A 112 -13.50 -11.95 7.86
CA LEU A 112 -13.54 -12.75 6.63
C LEU A 112 -12.40 -12.37 5.66
N ILE A 113 -12.10 -11.08 5.53
CA ILE A 113 -11.02 -10.57 4.67
C ILE A 113 -9.66 -11.04 5.18
N GLU A 114 -9.46 -11.03 6.49
CA GLU A 114 -8.21 -11.46 7.14
C GLU A 114 -8.01 -12.97 7.07
N ASP A 115 -9.05 -13.76 7.36
CA ASP A 115 -8.95 -15.21 7.46
C ASP A 115 -9.04 -15.93 6.10
N ASP A 116 -9.97 -15.51 5.23
CA ASP A 116 -10.27 -16.22 3.97
C ASP A 116 -9.66 -15.56 2.73
N PHE A 117 -9.35 -14.26 2.79
CA PHE A 117 -8.88 -13.48 1.65
C PHE A 117 -7.50 -12.84 1.84
N GLY A 118 -6.79 -13.17 2.93
CA GLY A 118 -5.42 -12.75 3.15
C GLY A 118 -4.52 -13.19 1.99
N PRO A 119 -3.76 -12.28 1.36
CA PRO A 119 -2.93 -12.65 0.23
C PRO A 119 -1.71 -13.48 0.68
N PHE A 120 -1.20 -14.30 -0.22
CA PHE A 120 0.14 -14.86 -0.11
C PHE A 120 1.12 -13.88 -0.74
N VAL A 121 2.18 -13.53 -0.01
CA VAL A 121 3.15 -12.51 -0.46
C VAL A 121 4.57 -13.04 -0.43
N ALA A 122 5.38 -12.57 -1.38
CA ALA A 122 6.83 -12.66 -1.35
C ALA A 122 7.38 -11.23 -1.37
N CYS A 123 8.32 -10.94 -0.48
CA CYS A 123 8.83 -9.59 -0.27
C CYS A 123 10.10 -9.34 -1.09
N PHE A 124 10.21 -8.12 -1.61
CA PHE A 124 11.39 -7.64 -2.32
C PHE A 124 11.76 -6.24 -1.82
N SER A 125 13.06 -5.96 -1.79
CA SER A 125 13.61 -4.63 -1.51
C SER A 125 13.96 -3.92 -2.81
N MET A 126 13.91 -2.59 -2.82
CA MET A 126 14.49 -1.79 -3.91
C MET A 126 16.01 -1.59 -3.74
N SER A 127 16.55 -1.88 -2.56
CA SER A 127 17.99 -1.82 -2.27
C SER A 127 18.61 -3.22 -2.28
N GLY A 128 19.65 -3.40 -3.09
CA GLY A 128 20.41 -4.65 -3.20
C GLY A 128 21.48 -4.85 -2.13
N ASP A 129 21.77 -3.80 -1.34
CA ASP A 129 22.71 -3.83 -0.24
C ASP A 129 22.16 -3.06 0.98
N ASP A 130 21.17 -3.66 1.65
CA ASP A 130 20.59 -3.11 2.87
C ASP A 130 20.97 -3.95 4.11
N LEU A 131 21.59 -3.28 5.09
CA LEU A 131 22.09 -3.92 6.30
C LEU A 131 20.97 -4.48 7.18
N SER A 132 19.77 -3.88 7.16
CA SER A 132 18.63 -4.42 7.90
C SER A 132 18.13 -5.73 7.27
N GLN A 133 18.06 -5.78 5.93
CA GLN A 133 17.68 -6.98 5.18
C GLN A 133 18.70 -8.10 5.34
N TRP A 134 20.00 -7.79 5.29
CA TRP A 134 21.07 -8.77 5.52
C TRP A 134 20.94 -9.43 6.90
N ARG A 135 20.72 -8.64 7.95
CA ARG A 135 20.57 -9.18 9.31
C ARG A 135 19.25 -9.93 9.52
N GLY A 136 18.17 -9.42 8.95
CA GLY A 136 16.82 -9.94 9.18
C GLY A 136 16.50 -11.19 8.37
N TYR A 137 16.97 -11.26 7.11
CA TYR A 137 16.48 -12.24 6.13
C TYR A 137 17.60 -13.01 5.42
N ALA A 138 18.83 -12.49 5.38
CA ALA A 138 19.96 -13.09 4.66
C ALA A 138 21.23 -13.18 5.51
N ASN A 139 21.13 -13.68 6.74
CA ASN A 139 22.26 -13.78 7.67
C ASN A 139 23.34 -14.76 7.15
N GLY A 140 24.35 -14.24 6.44
CA GLY A 140 25.28 -15.06 5.64
C GLY A 140 24.64 -15.66 4.37
N GLY A 141 23.56 -15.03 3.89
CA GLY A 141 22.74 -15.46 2.76
C GLY A 141 23.01 -14.66 1.48
N PHE A 142 21.95 -14.41 0.72
CA PHE A 142 22.00 -13.85 -0.63
C PHE A 142 20.91 -12.80 -0.84
N ALA A 143 21.21 -11.81 -1.68
CA ALA A 143 20.24 -10.91 -2.28
C ALA A 143 20.11 -11.26 -3.77
N ILE A 144 18.97 -11.84 -4.16
CA ILE A 144 18.71 -12.24 -5.54
C ILE A 144 18.09 -11.05 -6.27
N GLN A 145 18.80 -10.53 -7.27
CA GLN A 145 18.33 -9.43 -8.10
C GLN A 145 17.36 -9.93 -9.19
N PHE A 146 16.24 -9.25 -9.33
CA PHE A 146 15.27 -9.43 -10.41
C PHE A 146 15.06 -8.10 -11.12
N ASP A 147 14.94 -8.15 -12.44
CA ASP A 147 14.29 -7.06 -13.19
C ASP A 147 12.80 -7.07 -12.85
N SER A 148 12.29 -5.97 -12.30
CA SER A 148 10.91 -5.87 -11.81
C SER A 148 9.87 -5.98 -12.92
N GLN A 149 10.19 -5.53 -14.14
CA GLN A 149 9.28 -5.63 -15.28
C GLN A 149 9.21 -7.08 -15.76
N ILE A 150 10.37 -7.73 -15.95
CA ILE A 150 10.42 -9.15 -16.31
C ILE A 150 9.74 -10.00 -15.25
N LEU A 151 10.00 -9.73 -13.96
CA LEU A 151 9.35 -10.44 -12.85
C LEU A 151 7.83 -10.31 -12.94
N LYS A 152 7.31 -9.08 -13.11
CA LYS A 152 5.87 -8.81 -13.23
C LYS A 152 5.24 -9.50 -14.45
N GLU A 153 5.92 -9.55 -15.58
CA GLU A 153 5.40 -10.13 -16.82
C GLU A 153 5.53 -11.67 -16.88
N SER A 154 6.52 -12.24 -16.17
CA SER A 154 6.84 -13.67 -16.26
C SER A 154 6.27 -14.53 -15.13
N VAL A 155 6.03 -13.96 -13.94
CA VAL A 155 5.52 -14.71 -12.79
C VAL A 155 4.09 -15.17 -13.05
N LYS A 156 3.87 -16.46 -12.80
CA LYS A 156 2.55 -17.11 -12.90
C LYS A 156 2.34 -17.95 -11.66
N GLN A 157 1.09 -18.01 -11.18
CA GLN A 157 0.74 -18.93 -10.11
C GLN A 157 0.90 -20.37 -10.63
N THR A 158 1.77 -21.15 -9.98
CA THR A 158 2.05 -22.54 -10.36
C THR A 158 1.38 -23.55 -9.45
N THR A 159 0.87 -23.12 -8.28
CA THR A 159 0.05 -23.96 -7.42
C THR A 159 -1.20 -24.34 -8.21
N LEU A 160 -1.22 -25.58 -8.69
CA LEU A 160 -2.38 -26.19 -9.33
C LEU A 160 -3.57 -26.00 -8.38
N PRO A 161 -4.77 -25.69 -8.89
CA PRO A 161 -5.97 -25.80 -8.10
C PRO A 161 -5.91 -27.18 -7.45
N THR A 162 -5.80 -27.22 -6.12
CA THR A 162 -6.29 -28.38 -5.37
C THR A 162 -7.68 -28.67 -5.93
N GLN A 163 -8.09 -29.93 -5.98
CA GLN A 163 -9.35 -30.42 -6.57
C GLN A 163 -10.63 -29.83 -5.94
N LEU A 164 -10.54 -28.67 -5.31
CA LEU A 164 -11.63 -27.81 -4.91
C LEU A 164 -12.25 -27.19 -6.17
N PRO A 165 -13.55 -27.38 -6.39
CA PRO A 165 -14.27 -26.77 -7.50
C PRO A 165 -14.50 -25.29 -7.17
N ILE A 166 -13.44 -24.49 -7.25
CA ILE A 166 -13.56 -23.03 -7.18
C ILE A 166 -13.75 -22.57 -8.62
N ALA A 167 -14.97 -22.18 -8.98
CA ALA A 167 -15.34 -21.68 -10.30
C ALA A 167 -14.73 -20.30 -10.63
N GLU A 168 -13.79 -19.81 -9.81
CA GLU A 168 -13.14 -18.52 -9.98
C GLU A 168 -11.79 -18.68 -10.69
N SER A 169 -11.44 -17.69 -11.50
CA SER A 169 -10.11 -17.62 -12.09
C SER A 169 -9.06 -17.48 -10.98
N ALA A 170 -7.95 -18.22 -11.09
CA ALA A 170 -6.85 -18.10 -10.14
C ALA A 170 -6.38 -16.63 -10.04
N PRO A 171 -6.07 -16.13 -8.84
CA PRO A 171 -5.58 -14.77 -8.68
C PRO A 171 -4.30 -14.57 -9.49
N VAL A 172 -4.22 -13.43 -10.17
CA VAL A 172 -3.03 -13.06 -10.94
C VAL A 172 -2.00 -12.49 -9.95
N PRO A 173 -0.75 -12.99 -9.93
CA PRO A 173 0.30 -12.38 -9.12
C PRO A 173 0.52 -10.92 -9.52
N GLU A 174 0.54 -10.02 -8.53
CA GLU A 174 0.76 -8.59 -8.74
C GLU A 174 1.96 -8.12 -7.90
N LEU A 175 2.71 -7.14 -8.41
CA LEU A 175 3.80 -6.49 -7.70
C LEU A 175 3.36 -5.09 -7.26
N HIS A 176 3.33 -4.85 -5.93
CA HIS A 176 2.88 -3.60 -5.34
C HIS A 176 4.00 -2.95 -4.52
N PRO A 177 4.31 -1.66 -4.76
CA PRO A 177 5.21 -0.92 -3.89
C PRO A 177 4.53 -0.61 -2.56
N VAL A 178 5.23 -0.95 -1.48
CA VAL A 178 4.81 -0.65 -0.11
C VAL A 178 4.82 0.87 0.09
N GLU A 179 3.76 1.40 0.71
CA GLU A 179 3.62 2.82 1.00
C GLU A 179 3.65 3.04 2.50
N TYR A 180 4.52 3.93 2.94
CA TYR A 180 4.75 4.25 4.36
C TYR A 180 4.17 5.62 4.74
N LEU A 181 3.95 6.51 3.77
CA LEU A 181 3.52 7.88 4.00
C LEU A 181 1.99 7.96 4.11
N PRO A 182 1.42 8.35 5.27
CA PRO A 182 -0.04 8.36 5.48
C PRO A 182 -0.81 9.21 4.46
N GLU A 183 -0.23 10.33 4.02
CA GLU A 183 -0.81 11.22 3.01
C GLU A 183 -0.87 10.53 1.63
N ARG A 184 0.14 9.74 1.26
CA ARG A 184 0.14 8.98 0.01
C ARG A 184 -0.80 7.78 0.08
N GLN A 185 -0.86 7.10 1.24
CA GLN A 185 -1.86 6.07 1.50
C GLN A 185 -3.28 6.63 1.33
N SER A 186 -3.56 7.79 1.92
CA SER A 186 -4.86 8.47 1.82
C SER A 186 -5.19 8.85 0.38
N ALA A 187 -4.21 9.35 -0.38
CA ALA A 187 -4.38 9.65 -1.80
C ALA A 187 -4.61 8.41 -2.67
N ARG A 188 -4.06 7.23 -2.30
CA ARG A 188 -4.34 5.96 -2.98
C ARG A 188 -5.77 5.49 -2.69
N VAL A 189 -6.23 5.59 -1.43
CA VAL A 189 -7.61 5.23 -1.04
C VAL A 189 -8.63 6.15 -1.72
N ALA A 190 -8.41 7.47 -1.70
CA ALA A 190 -9.32 8.43 -2.35
C ALA A 190 -9.47 8.12 -3.85
N ARG A 191 -8.35 7.89 -4.55
CA ARG A 191 -8.35 7.48 -5.97
C ARG A 191 -9.12 6.19 -6.21
N LEU A 192 -8.90 5.16 -5.38
CA LEU A 192 -9.62 3.90 -5.49
C LEU A 192 -11.14 4.11 -5.37
N ILE A 193 -11.58 4.96 -4.44
CA ILE A 193 -13.00 5.28 -4.26
C ILE A 193 -13.53 6.08 -5.44
N ASP A 194 -12.81 7.10 -5.90
CA ASP A 194 -13.20 7.92 -7.05
C ASP A 194 -13.35 7.08 -8.34
N ASP A 195 -12.45 6.13 -8.56
CA ASP A 195 -12.51 5.24 -9.72
C ASP A 195 -13.75 4.32 -9.72
N HIS A 196 -14.35 4.08 -8.55
CA HIS A 196 -15.49 3.17 -8.39
C HIS A 196 -16.79 3.89 -7.95
N ILE A 197 -16.75 5.20 -7.69
CA ILE A 197 -17.85 5.91 -7.04
C ILE A 197 -19.14 5.85 -7.85
N ASP A 198 -19.05 5.95 -9.18
CA ASP A 198 -20.24 5.93 -10.02
C ASP A 198 -20.90 4.55 -9.97
N GLU A 199 -20.14 3.45 -10.04
CA GLU A 199 -20.70 2.09 -9.90
C GLU A 199 -21.35 1.87 -8.52
N LEU A 200 -20.76 2.42 -7.46
CA LEU A 200 -21.30 2.36 -6.10
C LEU A 200 -22.59 3.16 -5.95
N VAL A 201 -22.69 4.34 -6.57
CA VAL A 201 -23.92 5.14 -6.54
C VAL A 201 -25.05 4.42 -7.27
N HIS A 202 -24.77 3.81 -8.42
CA HIS A 202 -25.77 3.00 -9.12
C HIS A 202 -26.23 1.81 -8.27
N ALA A 203 -25.31 1.18 -7.53
CA ALA A 203 -25.63 0.06 -6.63
C ALA A 203 -26.59 0.44 -5.50
N VAL A 204 -26.44 1.64 -4.92
CA VAL A 204 -27.33 2.15 -3.85
C VAL A 204 -28.75 2.44 -4.38
N GLY A 205 -28.89 2.72 -5.68
CA GLY A 205 -30.20 2.93 -6.30
C GLY A 205 -30.99 1.65 -6.59
N ASP A 206 -30.35 0.49 -6.60
CA ASP A 206 -30.91 -0.79 -7.06
C ASP A 206 -31.27 -1.74 -5.89
N ASP A 207 -31.90 -1.18 -4.86
CA ASP A 207 -32.14 -1.69 -3.49
C ASP A 207 -33.04 -2.95 -3.39
N THR A 208 -32.91 -3.91 -4.33
CA THR A 208 -33.85 -5.02 -4.52
C THR A 208 -33.32 -6.42 -4.18
N VAL A 209 -32.05 -6.59 -3.79
CA VAL A 209 -31.50 -7.93 -3.51
C VAL A 209 -30.77 -7.99 -2.16
N SER A 210 -31.19 -8.94 -1.32
CA SER A 210 -30.51 -9.34 -0.09
C SER A 210 -29.11 -9.89 -0.44
N GLY A 211 -28.07 -9.06 -0.30
CA GLY A 211 -26.68 -9.43 -0.55
C GLY A 211 -25.76 -8.23 -0.75
N ILE A 212 -24.43 -8.44 -0.73
CA ILE A 212 -23.44 -7.42 -1.09
C ILE A 212 -23.50 -7.22 -2.60
N HIS A 213 -23.72 -5.98 -3.06
CA HIS A 213 -23.81 -5.66 -4.49
C HIS A 213 -22.48 -5.98 -5.23
N PRO A 214 -22.49 -6.48 -6.48
CA PRO A 214 -21.27 -6.83 -7.21
C PRO A 214 -20.23 -5.69 -7.31
N ALA A 215 -20.69 -4.43 -7.39
CA ALA A 215 -19.80 -3.26 -7.35
C ALA A 215 -19.00 -3.17 -6.03
N GLN A 216 -19.66 -3.46 -4.90
CA GLN A 216 -19.00 -3.49 -3.60
C GLN A 216 -18.03 -4.68 -3.49
N GLN A 217 -18.40 -5.85 -4.03
CA GLN A 217 -17.50 -7.01 -4.09
C GLN A 217 -16.23 -6.72 -4.89
N ARG A 218 -16.36 -6.05 -6.05
CA ARG A 218 -15.20 -5.61 -6.86
C ARG A 218 -14.29 -4.68 -6.08
N LEU A 219 -14.86 -3.72 -5.35
CA LEU A 219 -14.09 -2.79 -4.55
C LEU A 219 -13.35 -3.49 -3.39
N VAL A 220 -14.00 -4.40 -2.67
CA VAL A 220 -13.37 -5.21 -1.62
C VAL A 220 -12.17 -5.98 -2.18
N ARG A 221 -12.28 -6.57 -3.37
CA ARG A 221 -11.16 -7.25 -4.05
C ARG A 221 -9.97 -6.33 -4.34
N ARG A 222 -10.21 -5.03 -4.53
CA ARG A 222 -9.15 -4.01 -4.71
C ARG A 222 -8.58 -3.48 -3.40
N ILE A 223 -9.32 -3.59 -2.30
CA ILE A 223 -8.85 -3.21 -0.96
C ILE A 223 -7.77 -4.18 -0.47
N ILE A 224 -7.89 -5.48 -0.74
CA ILE A 224 -6.95 -6.52 -0.27
C ILE A 224 -5.48 -6.21 -0.64
N PRO A 225 -5.11 -6.05 -1.93
CA PRO A 225 -3.73 -5.73 -2.29
C PRO A 225 -3.29 -4.35 -1.78
N LEU A 226 -4.23 -3.40 -1.68
CA LEU A 226 -3.94 -2.08 -1.13
C LEU A 226 -3.58 -2.17 0.36
N ALA A 227 -4.35 -2.92 1.15
CA ALA A 227 -4.12 -3.17 2.57
C ALA A 227 -2.76 -3.84 2.80
N ALA A 228 -2.45 -4.88 2.01
CA ALA A 228 -1.16 -5.57 2.07
C ALA A 228 0.05 -4.68 1.69
N SER A 229 -0.19 -3.57 0.98
CA SER A 229 0.85 -2.61 0.58
C SER A 229 0.98 -1.40 1.52
N MET A 230 0.19 -1.33 2.60
CA MET A 230 0.26 -0.23 3.57
C MET A 230 1.09 -0.64 4.79
N LYS A 231 2.05 0.20 5.16
CA LYS A 231 2.79 0.05 6.41
C LYS A 231 2.42 1.15 7.39
N HIS A 232 2.39 0.81 8.67
CA HIS A 232 2.26 1.82 9.71
C HIS A 232 3.47 2.78 9.68
N LYS A 233 3.25 4.08 9.90
CA LYS A 233 4.30 5.13 9.96
C LYS A 233 5.47 4.85 10.92
N LYS A 234 5.34 3.85 11.80
CA LYS A 234 6.38 3.45 12.77
C LYS A 234 7.54 2.74 12.05
N PHE A 235 7.29 2.24 10.84
CA PHE A 235 8.24 1.59 9.96
C PHE A 235 8.80 2.52 8.88
N LEU A 236 8.69 3.85 9.03
CA LEU A 236 9.26 4.78 8.05
C LEU A 236 10.77 4.57 7.84
N GLY A 237 11.49 4.08 8.86
CA GLY A 237 12.91 3.70 8.72
C GLY A 237 13.16 2.43 7.89
N GLU A 238 12.13 1.67 7.52
CA GLU A 238 12.24 0.56 6.55
C GLU A 238 12.11 1.03 5.10
N ALA A 239 11.69 2.29 4.88
CA ALA A 239 11.55 2.87 3.55
C ALA A 239 12.87 3.43 2.99
N GLU A 240 13.99 3.22 3.70
CA GLU A 240 15.34 3.67 3.39
C GLU A 240 16.01 2.88 2.25
#